data_AF-A0AAD1P4G2-F1
#
_entry.id   AF-A0AAD1P4G2-F1
#
_cell.length_a   1.000
_cell.length_b   1.000
_cell.length_c   1.000
_cell.angle_alpha   90.00
_cell.angle_beta   90.00
_cell.angle_gamma   90.00
#
_symmetry.space_group_name_H-M   'P 1'
#
loop_
_entity.id
_entity.type
_entity.pdbx_description
1 polymer ?
#
loop_
_entity_poly.entity_id
_entity_poly.type
_entity_poly.pdbx_seq_one_letter_code
_entity_poly.pdbx_strand_id
1 'polypeptide(L)'
;MTKRSDIIDNSDRFITRDIRYGLIYKDNLGWIDLGHANPAGAEKLWFEMTRPRGGDSEFYEVNYHQSMSKSIHGLNINTGIYRRFMVRRGLQERILQGIALSIFLSTSHRFESLQDFWPYTYLWM
;
A
#
# COMPACT_ATOMS: atom_id res chain seq x y z
N MET A 1 11.75 13.08 -2.88
CA MET A 1 11.34 13.98 -1.76
C MET A 1 10.10 14.76 -2.15
N THR A 2 9.18 14.97 -1.22
CA THR A 2 7.96 15.75 -1.48
C THR A 2 8.26 17.24 -1.65
N LYS A 3 7.61 17.88 -2.62
CA LYS A 3 7.84 19.28 -3.00
C LYS A 3 6.71 20.16 -2.51
N ARG A 4 6.99 21.46 -2.35
CA ARG A 4 5.94 22.46 -2.05
C ARG A 4 4.84 22.47 -3.11
N SER A 5 5.17 22.13 -4.36
CA SER A 5 4.19 21.98 -5.46
C SER A 5 3.18 20.86 -5.24
N ASP A 6 3.47 19.91 -4.35
CA ASP A 6 2.59 18.77 -4.09
C ASP A 6 1.53 19.11 -3.03
N ILE A 7 1.65 20.26 -2.36
CA ILE A 7 0.69 20.72 -1.34
C ILE A 7 -0.63 21.12 -2.00
N ILE A 8 -1.70 20.46 -1.58
CA ILE A 8 -3.06 20.81 -1.93
C ILE A 8 -3.59 21.76 -0.85
N ASP A 9 -3.43 23.06 -1.09
CA ASP A 9 -3.71 24.15 -0.12
C ASP A 9 -5.22 24.42 0.07
N ASN A 10 -6.09 23.76 -0.69
CA ASN A 10 -7.55 23.94 -0.58
C ASN A 10 -8.15 23.03 0.49
N SER A 11 -8.22 23.54 1.73
CA SER A 11 -8.89 22.90 2.88
C SER A 11 -10.34 22.49 2.62
N ASP A 12 -10.98 23.12 1.62
CA ASP A 12 -12.40 22.99 1.32
C ASP A 12 -12.71 21.91 0.26
N ARG A 13 -11.68 21.33 -0.38
CA ARG A 13 -11.89 20.17 -1.25
C ARG A 13 -12.03 18.93 -0.40
N PHE A 14 -13.22 18.32 -0.43
CA PHE A 14 -13.38 16.95 0.05
C PHE A 14 -12.33 16.07 -0.64
N ILE A 15 -11.57 15.31 0.15
CA ILE A 15 -10.63 14.32 -0.37
C ILE A 15 -11.48 13.22 -0.98
N THR A 16 -11.62 13.24 -2.31
CA THR A 16 -12.31 12.18 -3.04
C THR A 16 -11.32 11.13 -3.51
N ARG A 17 -11.82 9.96 -3.89
CA ARG A 17 -11.01 8.86 -4.44
C ARG A 17 -10.32 9.22 -5.76
N ASP A 18 -10.71 10.33 -6.38
CA ASP A 18 -10.14 10.82 -7.63
C ASP A 18 -8.79 11.53 -7.41
N ILE A 19 -8.51 12.00 -6.19
CA ILE A 19 -7.25 12.64 -5.82
C ILE A 19 -6.27 11.54 -5.41
N ARG A 20 -5.44 11.09 -6.37
CA ARG A 20 -4.52 9.95 -6.17
C ARG A 20 -3.15 10.33 -5.60
N TYR A 21 -2.79 11.61 -5.64
CA TYR A 21 -1.48 12.12 -5.24
C TYR A 21 -1.61 13.52 -4.65
N GLY A 22 -0.62 13.90 -3.83
CA GLY A 22 -0.53 15.23 -3.21
C GLY A 22 -0.36 15.15 -1.69
N LEU A 23 -0.01 16.28 -1.10
CA LEU A 23 0.10 16.48 0.34
C LEU A 23 -1.07 17.31 0.83
N ILE A 24 -1.72 16.83 1.89
CA ILE A 24 -2.75 17.57 2.59
C ILE A 24 -2.35 17.72 4.05
N TYR A 25 -2.84 18.77 4.70
CA TYR A 25 -2.70 18.95 6.14
C TYR A 25 -4.05 18.76 6.83
N LYS A 26 -4.05 18.05 7.96
CA LYS A 26 -5.19 17.93 8.86
C LYS A 26 -4.73 18.18 10.30
N ASP A 27 -5.44 19.05 11.02
CA ASP A 27 -5.03 19.50 12.36
C ASP A 27 -4.79 18.35 13.36
N ASN A 28 -5.52 17.24 13.22
CA ASN A 28 -5.43 16.07 14.11
C ASN A 28 -4.44 14.99 13.65
N LEU A 29 -4.00 15.00 12.38
CA LEU A 29 -3.18 13.94 11.79
C LEU A 29 -1.85 14.47 11.21
N GLY A 30 -1.70 15.78 11.08
CA GLY A 30 -0.56 16.42 10.43
C GLY A 30 -0.60 16.32 8.90
N TRP A 31 0.59 16.24 8.30
CA TRP A 31 0.76 16.08 6.85
C TRP A 31 0.48 14.64 6.44
N ILE A 32 -0.40 14.46 5.44
CA ILE A 32 -0.75 13.16 4.87
C ILE A 32 -0.35 13.18 3.40
N ASP A 33 0.46 12.21 3.00
CA ASP A 33 0.77 11.93 1.60
C ASP A 33 -0.31 11.02 1.01
N LEU A 34 -1.09 11.54 0.06
CA LEU A 34 -2.19 10.82 -0.58
C LEU A 34 -1.71 9.71 -1.53
N GLY A 35 -0.48 9.80 -2.04
CA GLY A 35 0.13 8.73 -2.83
C GLY A 35 0.42 7.50 -1.97
N HIS A 36 0.88 7.72 -0.73
CA HIS A 36 1.09 6.66 0.25
C HIS A 36 -0.19 6.22 0.97
N ALA A 37 -1.13 7.13 1.22
CA ALA A 37 -2.42 6.85 1.87
C ALA A 37 -3.47 6.23 0.92
N ASN A 38 -3.05 5.66 -0.21
CA ASN A 38 -3.93 5.03 -1.19
C ASN A 38 -4.52 3.72 -0.65
N PRO A 39 -5.85 3.59 -0.53
CA PRO A 39 -6.49 2.41 0.06
C PRO A 39 -6.46 1.17 -0.84
N ALA A 40 -6.18 1.32 -2.15
CA ALA A 40 -6.35 0.25 -3.14
C ALA A 40 -5.56 -1.02 -2.80
N GLY A 41 -4.36 -0.88 -2.23
CA GLY A 41 -3.56 -2.03 -1.77
C GLY A 41 -4.22 -2.78 -0.62
N ALA A 42 -4.68 -2.06 0.40
CA ALA A 42 -5.36 -2.64 1.56
C ALA A 42 -6.72 -3.27 1.19
N GLU A 43 -7.49 -2.61 0.31
CA GLU A 43 -8.76 -3.13 -0.20
C GLU A 43 -8.57 -4.43 -0.99
N LYS A 44 -7.56 -4.47 -1.88
CA LYS A 44 -7.23 -5.70 -2.61
C LYS A 44 -6.80 -6.82 -1.67
N LEU A 45 -5.99 -6.52 -0.65
CA LEU A 45 -5.63 -7.50 0.37
C LEU A 45 -6.88 -8.02 1.10
N TRP A 46 -7.78 -7.13 1.52
CA TRP A 46 -9.00 -7.53 2.21
C TRP A 46 -9.92 -8.39 1.33
N PHE A 47 -10.06 -8.04 0.06
CA PHE A 47 -10.76 -8.87 -0.91
C PHE A 47 -10.13 -10.26 -1.03
N GLU A 48 -8.79 -10.34 -1.11
CA GLU A 48 -8.08 -11.62 -1.12
C GLU A 48 -8.29 -12.41 0.19
N MET A 49 -8.43 -11.77 1.35
CA MET A 49 -8.69 -12.45 2.62
C MET A 49 -10.11 -13.04 2.69
N THR A 50 -11.10 -12.38 2.07
CA THR A 50 -12.52 -12.70 2.27
C THR A 50 -13.19 -13.39 1.08
N ARG A 51 -12.60 -13.35 -0.12
CA ARG A 51 -13.22 -13.93 -1.31
C ARG A 51 -13.55 -15.42 -1.12
N PRO A 52 -14.71 -15.88 -1.62
CA PRO A 52 -15.04 -17.30 -1.64
C PRO A 52 -13.97 -18.09 -2.40
N ARG A 53 -13.56 -19.21 -1.84
CA ARG A 53 -12.61 -20.13 -2.47
C ARG A 53 -13.15 -21.55 -2.42
N GLY A 54 -13.15 -22.22 -3.57
CA GLY A 54 -13.41 -23.65 -3.64
C GLY A 54 -12.31 -24.48 -2.97
N GLY A 55 -12.60 -25.78 -2.80
CA GLY A 55 -11.70 -26.79 -2.27
C GLY A 55 -11.69 -26.91 -0.74
N ASP A 56 -11.26 -28.09 -0.27
CA ASP A 56 -11.36 -28.50 1.13
C ASP A 56 -10.04 -28.32 1.92
N SER A 57 -9.08 -27.59 1.35
CA SER A 57 -7.80 -27.34 2.05
C SER A 57 -8.02 -26.48 3.30
N GLU A 58 -7.41 -26.87 4.41
CA GLU A 58 -7.44 -26.12 5.67
C GLU A 58 -6.87 -24.69 5.54
N PHE A 59 -5.98 -24.48 4.58
CA PHE A 59 -5.33 -23.19 4.34
C PHE A 59 -5.64 -22.67 2.92
N TYR A 60 -5.49 -21.37 2.74
CA TYR A 60 -5.54 -20.74 1.43
C TYR A 60 -4.42 -19.73 1.25
N GLU A 61 -4.01 -19.56 0.00
CA GLU A 61 -2.95 -18.63 -0.36
C GLU A 61 -3.52 -17.19 -0.47
N VAL A 62 -2.78 -16.26 0.10
CA VAL A 62 -2.98 -14.81 -0.01
C VAL A 62 -1.70 -14.19 -0.53
N ASN A 63 -1.81 -13.49 -1.64
CA ASN A 63 -0.71 -12.77 -2.26
C ASN A 63 -0.86 -11.28 -2.02
N TYR A 64 0.20 -10.66 -1.53
CA TYR A 64 0.24 -9.22 -1.31
C TYR A 64 1.53 -8.64 -1.89
N HIS A 65 1.41 -7.48 -2.51
CA HIS A 65 2.56 -6.79 -3.08
C HIS A 65 2.44 -5.29 -2.88
N GLN A 66 3.58 -4.65 -2.68
CA GLN A 66 3.73 -3.20 -2.76
C GLN A 66 4.84 -2.90 -3.76
N SER A 67 4.58 -1.97 -4.66
CA SER A 67 5.50 -1.60 -5.73
C SER A 67 5.36 -0.14 -6.08
N MET A 68 6.43 0.40 -6.67
CA MET A 68 6.50 1.73 -7.23
C MET A 68 7.03 1.66 -8.66
N SER A 69 6.51 2.54 -9.51
CA SER A 69 6.97 2.72 -10.88
C SER A 69 7.44 4.17 -11.06
N LYS A 70 8.59 4.38 -11.71
CA LYS A 70 9.02 5.70 -12.18
C LYS A 70 9.45 5.60 -13.63
N SER A 71 9.04 6.60 -14.40
CA SER A 71 9.47 6.76 -15.78
C SER A 71 10.71 7.65 -15.82
N ILE A 72 11.81 7.13 -16.36
CA ILE A 72 13.08 7.84 -16.49
C ILE A 72 13.51 7.76 -17.95
N HIS A 73 13.58 8.91 -18.63
CA HIS A 73 13.97 9.01 -20.04
C HIS A 73 13.20 8.04 -20.97
N GLY A 74 11.90 7.84 -20.70
CA GLY A 74 11.04 6.94 -21.48
C GLY A 74 11.08 5.47 -21.07
N LEU A 75 11.95 5.07 -20.13
CA LEU A 75 11.99 3.73 -19.57
C LEU A 75 11.18 3.68 -18.26
N ASN A 76 10.25 2.73 -18.18
CA ASN A 76 9.48 2.49 -16.96
C ASN A 76 10.19 1.46 -16.09
N ILE A 77 10.71 1.91 -14.94
CA ILE A 77 11.33 1.04 -13.95
C ILE A 77 10.29 0.74 -12.88
N ASN A 78 10.03 -0.55 -12.64
CA ASN A 78 9.17 -1.01 -11.55
C ASN A 78 10.02 -1.71 -10.48
N THR A 79 9.82 -1.34 -9.23
CA THR A 79 10.45 -2.01 -8.08
C THR A 79 9.36 -2.37 -7.07
N GLY A 80 9.53 -3.48 -6.34
CA GLY A 80 8.52 -3.89 -5.37
C GLY A 80 8.86 -5.13 -4.58
N ILE A 81 8.08 -5.33 -3.53
CA ILE A 81 8.08 -6.52 -2.69
C ILE A 81 6.83 -7.32 -2.99
N TYR A 82 7.01 -8.59 -3.36
CA TYR A 82 5.92 -9.56 -3.50
C TYR A 82 6.04 -10.62 -2.40
N ARG A 83 4.92 -10.92 -1.74
CA ARG A 83 4.87 -11.92 -0.66
C ARG A 83 3.63 -12.79 -0.78
N ARG A 84 3.81 -14.01 -0.30
CA ARG A 84 2.81 -15.07 -0.26
C ARG A 84 2.64 -15.53 1.17
N PHE A 85 1.39 -15.69 1.59
CA PHE A 85 1.01 -16.12 2.92
C PHE A 85 -0.01 -17.25 2.83
N MET A 86 0.07 -18.20 3.76
CA MET A 86 -0.94 -19.22 3.94
C MET A 86 -1.81 -18.82 5.14
N VAL A 87 -3.10 -18.65 4.90
CA VAL A 87 -4.07 -18.26 5.92
C VAL A 87 -5.02 -19.41 6.19
N ARG A 88 -5.27 -19.71 7.45
CA ARG A 88 -6.19 -20.78 7.86
C ARG A 88 -7.64 -20.40 7.56
N ARG A 89 -8.44 -21.36 7.08
CA ARG A 89 -9.88 -21.19 6.89
C ARG A 89 -10.64 -21.18 8.21
N GLY A 90 -11.89 -20.69 8.17
CA GLY A 90 -12.81 -20.72 9.31
C GLY A 90 -12.49 -19.73 10.44
N LEU A 91 -11.58 -18.79 10.23
CA LEU A 91 -11.28 -17.74 11.20
C LEU A 91 -12.38 -16.67 11.19
N GLN A 92 -12.64 -16.09 12.38
CA GLN A 92 -13.54 -14.94 12.50
C GLN A 92 -12.99 -13.73 11.76
N GLU A 93 -13.89 -12.88 11.24
CA GLU A 93 -13.52 -11.69 10.47
C GLU A 93 -12.53 -10.78 11.21
N ARG A 94 -12.73 -10.56 12.51
CA ARG A 94 -11.80 -9.76 13.35
C ARG A 94 -10.37 -10.29 13.34
N ILE A 95 -10.21 -11.61 13.35
CA ILE A 95 -8.90 -12.26 13.28
C ILE A 95 -8.31 -12.08 11.87
N LEU A 96 -9.13 -12.23 10.82
CA LEU A 96 -8.69 -11.97 9.45
C LEU A 96 -8.24 -10.52 9.25
N GLN A 97 -8.94 -9.53 9.84
CA GLN A 97 -8.53 -8.13 9.82
C GLN A 97 -7.17 -7.92 10.52
N GLY A 98 -6.95 -8.56 11.67
CA GLY A 98 -5.65 -8.53 12.36
C GLY A 98 -4.53 -9.15 11.53
N ILE A 99 -4.79 -10.29 10.87
CA ILE A 99 -3.82 -10.93 9.96
C ILE A 99 -3.54 -10.03 8.75
N ALA A 100 -4.57 -9.45 8.14
CA ALA A 100 -4.43 -8.53 7.01
C ALA A 100 -3.56 -7.32 7.39
N LEU A 101 -3.81 -6.72 8.56
CA LEU A 101 -3.00 -5.62 9.08
C LEU A 101 -1.54 -6.04 9.28
N SER A 102 -1.29 -7.23 9.85
CA SER A 102 0.08 -7.74 10.02
C SER A 102 0.80 -7.98 8.68
N ILE A 103 0.09 -8.51 7.68
CA ILE A 103 0.63 -8.70 6.32
C ILE A 103 0.98 -7.35 5.70
N PHE A 104 0.06 -6.38 5.81
CA PHE A 104 0.25 -5.01 5.32
C PHE A 104 1.49 -4.37 5.96
N LEU A 105 1.52 -4.25 7.28
CA LEU A 105 2.62 -3.59 8.02
C LEU A 105 3.97 -4.26 7.75
N SER A 106 4.03 -5.60 7.81
CA SER A 106 5.29 -6.32 7.60
C SER A 106 5.80 -6.20 6.16
N THR A 107 4.91 -6.05 5.18
CA THR A 107 5.29 -5.82 3.79
C THR A 107 5.72 -4.37 3.58
N SER A 108 5.02 -3.41 4.20
CA SER A 108 5.34 -1.98 4.13
C SER A 108 6.70 -1.67 4.70
N HIS A 109 7.03 -2.16 5.91
CA HIS A 109 8.36 -1.97 6.48
C HIS A 109 9.48 -2.44 5.55
N ARG A 110 9.25 -3.57 4.86
CA ARG A 110 10.24 -4.15 3.96
C ARG A 110 10.33 -3.42 2.62
N PHE A 111 9.22 -2.86 2.16
CA PHE A 111 9.18 -2.02 0.97
C PHE A 111 9.84 -0.65 1.21
N GLU A 112 9.62 -0.03 2.37
CA GLU A 112 10.35 1.18 2.78
C GLU A 112 11.86 0.90 2.88
N SER A 113 12.25 -0.21 3.52
CA SER A 113 13.67 -0.61 3.60
C SER A 113 14.30 -0.83 2.21
N LEU A 114 13.53 -1.27 1.22
CA LEU A 114 13.99 -1.42 -0.16
C LEU A 114 14.18 -0.05 -0.84
N GLN A 115 13.28 0.90 -0.60
CA GLN A 115 13.39 2.27 -1.11
C GLN A 115 14.56 3.03 -0.47
N ASP A 116 14.86 2.74 0.80
CA ASP A 116 15.99 3.30 1.55
C ASP A 116 17.35 2.69 1.16
N PHE A 117 17.36 1.61 0.37
CA PHE A 117 18.59 0.94 -0.05
C PHE A 117 19.19 1.57 -1.32
N TRP A 118 20.52 1.70 -1.38
CA TRP A 118 21.21 2.13 -2.59
C TRP A 118 21.10 1.08 -3.71
N PRO A 119 20.77 1.43 -4.97
CA PRO A 119 20.74 2.78 -5.56
C PRO A 119 19.35 3.44 -5.58
N TYR A 120 18.33 2.83 -4.96
CA TYR A 120 16.95 3.30 -5.02
C TYR A 120 16.78 4.70 -4.44
N THR A 121 17.49 5.04 -3.36
CA THR A 121 17.49 6.40 -2.80
C THR A 121 17.72 7.52 -3.83
N TYR A 122 18.61 7.30 -4.81
CA TYR A 122 18.92 8.29 -5.86
C TYR A 122 17.98 8.20 -7.06
N LEU A 123 17.49 7.00 -7.38
CA LEU A 123 16.47 6.81 -8.42
C LEU A 123 15.12 7.43 -8.02
N TRP A 124 14.80 7.48 -6.72
CA TRP A 124 13.51 7.96 -6.22
C TRP A 124 13.55 9.37 -5.60
N MET A 125 14.71 10.04 -5.54
CA MET A 125 14.80 11.48 -5.27
C MET A 125 14.12 12.34 -6.33
#